data_AF-A0A6B9ZP45-F1
#
_entry.id   AF-A0A6B9ZP45-F1
#
_cell.length_a   1.000
_cell.length_b   1.000
_cell.length_c   1.000
_cell.angle_alpha   90.00
_cell.angle_beta   90.00
_cell.angle_gamma   90.00
#
_symmetry.space_group_name_H-M   'P 1'
#
loop_
_entity.id
_entity.type
_entity.pdbx_description
1 polymer ?
#
loop_
_entity_poly.entity_id
_entity_poly.type
_entity_poly.pdbx_seq_one_letter_code
_entity_poly.pdbx_strand_id
1 'polypeptide(L)'
;MKAAILLLIVWLLVLFLPGTHRRLPDGYETTHGKEYSPDNRVQSTTVYKTPHGRKYHTADCHTVRNVSEQLTVTAAEQQGLEPCKICHPASVHTASAPANKAAGTGETVRCQGTTKRGTRCKHMTSIANGYCFQHQPE
;
A
#
# COMPACT_ATOMS: atom_id res chain seq x y z
N MET A 1 52.00 -1.14 49.84
CA MET A 1 51.23 -0.28 48.91
C MET A 1 51.42 -0.60 47.41
N LYS A 2 52.30 -1.54 47.02
CA LYS A 2 52.62 -1.81 45.60
C LYS A 2 51.72 -2.87 44.92
N ALA A 3 50.92 -3.63 45.70
CA ALA A 3 50.12 -4.75 45.18
C ALA A 3 48.74 -4.34 44.62
N ALA A 4 48.17 -3.21 45.04
CA ALA A 4 46.83 -2.78 44.62
C ALA A 4 46.80 -2.13 43.22
N ILE A 5 47.93 -1.59 42.76
CA ILE A 5 48.02 -0.87 41.47
C ILE A 5 48.14 -1.85 40.29
N LEU A 6 48.77 -3.02 40.48
CA LEU A 6 48.88 -4.04 39.43
C LEU A 6 47.53 -4.68 39.07
N LEU A 7 46.59 -4.79 40.01
CA LEU A 7 45.27 -5.37 39.74
C LEU A 7 44.36 -4.44 38.92
N LEU A 8 44.51 -3.13 39.04
CA LEU A 8 43.78 -2.15 38.22
C LEU A 8 44.30 -2.08 36.77
N ILE A 9 45.61 -2.29 36.56
CA ILE A 9 46.23 -2.30 35.23
C ILE A 9 45.84 -3.57 34.46
N VAL A 10 45.74 -4.73 35.13
CA VAL A 10 45.27 -5.98 34.53
C VAL A 10 43.77 -5.92 34.20
N TRP A 11 42.95 -5.22 34.99
CA TRP A 11 41.53 -5.03 34.69
C TRP A 11 41.29 -4.08 33.51
N LEU A 12 42.12 -3.05 33.34
CA LEU A 12 42.03 -2.13 32.19
C LEU A 12 42.50 -2.76 30.86
N LEU A 13 43.43 -3.72 30.90
CA LEU A 13 43.92 -4.40 29.68
C LEU A 13 42.93 -5.42 29.09
N VAL A 14 41.98 -5.95 29.87
CA VAL A 14 40.97 -6.90 29.36
C VAL A 14 39.83 -6.20 28.60
N LEU A 15 39.65 -4.89 28.78
CA LEU A 15 38.64 -4.09 28.06
C LEU A 15 39.09 -3.63 26.66
N PHE A 16 40.33 -3.93 26.27
CA PHE A 16 40.92 -3.45 25.00
C PHE A 16 41.44 -4.61 24.14
N LEU A 17 40.70 -5.72 24.08
CA LEU A 17 40.87 -6.69 23.00
C LEU A 17 39.92 -6.30 21.85
N PRO A 18 40.43 -5.75 20.72
CA PRO A 18 39.64 -5.60 19.53
C PRO A 18 39.27 -7.00 19.03
N GLY A 19 38.05 -7.43 19.35
CA GLY A 19 37.47 -8.64 18.82
C GLY A 19 37.51 -8.56 17.30
N THR A 20 38.38 -9.37 16.68
CA THR A 20 38.41 -9.59 15.25
C THR A 20 37.08 -10.20 14.85
N HIS A 21 36.15 -9.34 14.43
CA HIS A 21 34.89 -9.74 13.85
C HIS A 21 35.20 -10.68 12.69
N ARG A 22 34.74 -11.94 12.80
CA ARG A 22 34.79 -12.87 11.68
C ARG A 22 33.96 -12.26 10.55
N ARG A 23 34.65 -11.90 9.47
CA ARG A 23 34.07 -11.45 8.20
C ARG A 23 33.26 -12.62 7.63
N LEU A 24 31.94 -12.49 7.64
CA LEU A 24 31.04 -13.33 6.85
C LEU A 24 31.27 -13.03 5.36
N PRO A 25 31.12 -14.02 4.46
CA PRO A 25 31.35 -13.84 3.03
C PRO A 25 30.34 -12.85 2.44
N ASP A 26 30.89 -11.80 1.84
CA ASP A 26 30.19 -10.83 1.00
C ASP A 26 29.69 -11.54 -0.27
N GLY A 27 28.38 -11.57 -0.46
CA GLY A 27 27.80 -12.33 -1.57
C GLY A 27 26.31 -12.09 -1.78
N TYR A 28 25.86 -10.83 -1.75
CA TYR A 28 24.81 -10.34 -2.64
C TYR A 28 24.79 -8.81 -2.64
N GLU A 29 25.17 -8.21 -3.77
CA GLU A 29 25.07 -6.77 -3.99
C GLU A 29 23.59 -6.40 -4.12
N THR A 30 23.01 -5.82 -3.07
CA THR A 30 21.76 -5.07 -3.15
C THR A 30 22.07 -3.59 -3.33
N THR A 31 21.93 -3.11 -4.55
CA THR A 31 21.82 -1.67 -4.79
C THR A 31 20.53 -1.14 -4.16
N HIS A 32 20.65 -0.01 -3.46
CA HIS A 32 19.59 0.84 -2.90
C HIS A 32 19.05 0.47 -1.51
N GLY A 33 19.64 1.13 -0.50
CA GLY A 33 19.06 1.27 0.83
C GLY A 33 17.76 2.09 0.80
N LYS A 34 16.68 1.45 1.24
CA LYS A 34 15.73 1.99 2.22
C LYS A 34 15.34 0.82 3.12
N GLU A 35 15.63 0.96 4.40
CA GLU A 35 15.13 0.06 5.43
C GLU A 35 13.60 0.25 5.51
N TYR A 36 12.86 -0.54 4.75
CA TYR A 36 11.40 -0.59 4.78
C TYR A 36 10.98 -1.73 5.71
N SER A 37 10.64 -1.39 6.95
CA SER A 37 9.93 -2.31 7.86
C SER A 37 8.47 -2.42 7.37
N PRO A 38 8.03 -3.58 6.84
CA PRO A 38 6.84 -3.64 5.99
C PRO A 38 5.49 -3.62 6.72
N ASP A 39 5.45 -3.39 8.04
CA ASP A 39 4.26 -3.79 8.81
C ASP A 39 3.65 -2.70 9.73
N ASN A 40 4.13 -1.46 9.74
CA ASN A 40 3.55 -0.44 10.65
C ASN A 40 2.50 0.45 9.96
N ARG A 41 2.76 0.88 8.72
CA ARG A 41 1.88 1.82 7.99
C ARG A 41 0.49 1.24 7.68
N VAL A 42 0.45 -0.08 7.50
CA VAL A 42 -0.75 -0.89 7.28
C VAL A 42 -1.70 -0.79 8.46
N GLN A 43 -1.12 -1.00 9.64
CA GLN A 43 -1.79 -1.13 10.91
C GLN A 43 -2.45 0.19 11.34
N SER A 44 -1.82 1.33 10.98
CA SER A 44 -2.35 2.67 11.24
C SER A 44 -3.29 3.23 10.15
N THR A 45 -3.66 2.45 9.13
CA THR A 45 -4.54 2.94 8.05
C THR A 45 -5.97 3.10 8.56
N THR A 46 -6.58 4.26 8.30
CA THR A 46 -7.99 4.54 8.63
C THR A 46 -8.92 3.71 7.74
N VAL A 47 -9.82 2.96 8.38
CA VAL A 47 -10.87 2.14 7.78
C VAL A 47 -12.22 2.43 8.44
N TYR A 48 -13.28 1.85 7.89
CA TYR A 48 -14.66 2.13 8.29
C TYR A 48 -15.40 0.82 8.60
N LYS A 49 -16.14 0.76 9.71
CA LYS A 49 -17.06 -0.34 10.00
C LYS A 49 -18.51 0.15 10.00
N THR A 50 -19.45 -0.74 9.70
CA THR A 50 -20.87 -0.47 9.93
C THR A 50 -21.30 -0.95 11.31
N PRO A 51 -22.33 -0.34 11.95
CA PRO A 51 -22.71 -0.65 13.33
C PRO A 51 -23.03 -2.13 13.60
N HIS A 52 -23.61 -2.82 12.61
CA HIS A 52 -24.00 -4.24 12.73
C HIS A 52 -23.16 -5.17 11.84
N GLY A 53 -22.11 -4.66 11.20
CA GLY A 53 -21.29 -5.41 10.27
C GLY A 53 -20.20 -6.21 10.96
N ARG A 54 -19.84 -7.36 10.39
CA ARG A 54 -18.67 -8.17 10.78
C ARG A 54 -17.41 -7.82 10.00
N LYS A 55 -17.46 -6.78 9.17
CA LYS A 55 -16.39 -6.42 8.24
C LYS A 55 -16.02 -4.96 8.33
N TYR A 56 -14.76 -4.66 8.02
CA TYR A 56 -14.28 -3.31 7.81
C TYR A 56 -14.03 -3.03 6.32
N HIS A 57 -14.12 -1.76 5.95
CA HIS A 57 -14.25 -1.27 4.58
C HIS A 57 -13.36 -0.05 4.34
N THR A 58 -13.12 0.29 3.07
CA THR A 58 -12.55 1.59 2.67
C THR A 58 -13.62 2.68 2.65
N ALA A 59 -13.22 3.96 2.64
CA ALA A 59 -14.12 5.11 2.58
C ALA A 59 -15.12 5.06 1.41
N ASP A 60 -14.69 4.50 0.27
CA ASP A 60 -15.48 4.47 -0.97
C ASP A 60 -16.49 3.30 -1.04
N CYS A 61 -16.51 2.42 -0.04
CA CYS A 61 -17.43 1.29 -0.04
C CYS A 61 -18.88 1.77 0.03
N HIS A 62 -19.73 1.24 -0.86
CA HIS A 62 -21.16 1.56 -0.87
C HIS A 62 -21.83 1.36 0.50
N THR A 63 -21.39 0.34 1.26
CA THR A 63 -21.97 -0.03 2.56
C THR A 63 -21.69 0.99 3.67
N VAL A 64 -20.65 1.83 3.56
CA VAL A 64 -20.25 2.78 4.62
C VAL A 64 -20.74 4.22 4.39
N ARG A 65 -21.40 4.49 3.26
CA ARG A 65 -21.82 5.85 2.84
C ARG A 65 -22.78 6.54 3.81
N ASN A 66 -23.70 5.77 4.42
CA ASN A 66 -24.78 6.32 5.23
C ASN A 66 -24.54 6.15 6.73
N VAL A 67 -23.94 5.03 7.11
CA VAL A 67 -23.72 4.65 8.52
C VAL A 67 -22.38 3.97 8.65
N SER A 68 -21.41 4.67 9.25
CA SER A 68 -20.12 4.07 9.56
C SER A 68 -19.40 4.77 10.71
N GLU A 69 -18.51 4.00 11.33
CA GLU A 69 -17.57 4.46 12.34
C GLU A 69 -16.15 4.30 11.81
N GLN A 70 -15.31 5.31 12.01
CA GLN A 70 -13.89 5.27 11.66
C GLN A 70 -13.09 4.52 12.72
N LEU A 71 -12.15 3.68 12.27
CA LEU A 71 -11.19 2.99 13.13
C LEU A 71 -9.90 2.66 12.35
N THR A 72 -8.88 2.15 13.03
CA THR A 72 -7.66 1.65 12.38
C THR A 72 -7.81 0.18 11.99
N VAL A 73 -7.02 -0.29 11.01
CA VAL A 73 -6.95 -1.71 10.64
C VAL A 73 -6.69 -2.58 11.88
N THR A 74 -5.71 -2.23 12.70
CA THR A 74 -5.39 -2.97 13.93
C THR A 74 -6.57 -3.02 14.90
N ALA A 75 -7.25 -1.89 15.11
CA ALA A 75 -8.42 -1.86 15.99
C ALA A 75 -9.57 -2.70 15.43
N ALA A 76 -9.71 -2.78 14.11
CA ALA A 76 -10.73 -3.61 13.46
C ALA A 76 -10.45 -5.10 13.67
N GLU A 77 -9.20 -5.51 13.47
CA GLU A 77 -8.77 -6.89 13.66
C GLU A 77 -8.86 -7.32 15.13
N GLN A 78 -8.49 -6.44 16.07
CA GLN A 78 -8.68 -6.66 17.51
C GLN A 78 -10.17 -6.82 17.89
N GLN A 79 -11.08 -6.18 17.14
CA GLN A 79 -12.54 -6.36 17.29
C GLN A 79 -13.06 -7.62 16.56
N GLY A 80 -12.17 -8.43 15.95
CA GLY A 80 -12.55 -9.62 15.19
C GLY A 80 -13.28 -9.34 13.88
N LEU A 81 -13.12 -8.11 13.35
CA LEU A 81 -13.70 -7.73 12.07
C LEU A 81 -12.82 -8.23 10.92
N GLU A 82 -13.45 -8.71 9.86
CA GLU A 82 -12.76 -9.19 8.68
C GLU A 82 -12.69 -8.11 7.58
N PRO A 83 -11.65 -8.12 6.71
CA PRO A 83 -11.60 -7.22 5.58
C PRO A 83 -12.77 -7.46 4.61
N CYS A 84 -13.32 -6.38 4.06
CA CYS A 84 -14.30 -6.48 2.99
C CYS A 84 -13.68 -7.14 1.74
N LYS A 85 -14.24 -8.26 1.29
CA LYS A 85 -13.84 -8.99 0.08
C LYS A 85 -14.09 -8.24 -1.24
N ILE A 86 -14.78 -7.10 -1.20
CA ILE A 86 -15.00 -6.26 -2.38
C ILE A 86 -13.94 -5.16 -2.39
N CYS A 87 -13.74 -4.50 -1.24
CA CYS A 87 -12.84 -3.37 -1.11
C CYS A 87 -11.38 -3.76 -0.91
N HIS A 88 -11.11 -4.98 -0.46
CA HIS A 88 -9.77 -5.50 -0.13
C HIS A 88 -8.89 -4.49 0.67
N PRO A 89 -9.38 -3.96 1.81
CA PRO A 89 -8.69 -2.88 2.54
C PRO A 89 -7.31 -3.28 3.12
N ALA A 90 -7.02 -4.57 3.31
CA ALA A 90 -5.73 -5.05 3.79
C ALA A 90 -4.65 -5.12 2.70
N SER A 91 -5.02 -5.18 1.41
CA SER A 91 -4.04 -5.24 0.31
C SER A 91 -3.66 -3.86 -0.22
N VAL A 92 -4.04 -2.78 0.48
CA VAL A 92 -3.75 -1.40 0.08
C VAL A 92 -2.31 -1.04 0.50
N HIS A 93 -1.34 -1.89 0.16
CA HIS A 93 0.09 -1.59 0.19
C HIS A 93 0.62 -1.35 -1.20
N THR A 94 -0.07 -0.49 -1.93
CA THR A 94 0.58 0.46 -2.81
C THR A 94 -0.49 1.42 -3.27
N ALA A 95 -0.41 2.65 -2.78
CA ALA A 95 -0.91 3.77 -3.55
C ALA A 95 -0.06 3.87 -4.82
N SER A 96 -0.31 2.98 -5.77
CA SER A 96 -0.38 3.38 -7.16
C SER A 96 -1.86 3.57 -7.40
N ALA A 97 -2.27 4.81 -7.67
CA ALA A 97 -3.56 5.04 -8.31
C ALA A 97 -3.76 3.94 -9.37
N PRO A 98 -4.94 3.33 -9.51
CA PRO A 98 -5.19 2.60 -10.73
C PRO A 98 -4.90 3.60 -11.85
N ALA A 99 -3.86 3.35 -12.63
CA ALA A 99 -3.77 3.84 -13.99
C ALA A 99 -4.91 3.13 -14.72
N ASN A 100 -6.14 3.55 -14.41
CA ASN A 100 -7.34 3.17 -15.11
C ASN A 100 -7.04 3.55 -16.54
N LYS A 101 -7.09 2.54 -17.42
CA LYS A 101 -6.90 2.70 -18.84
C LYS A 101 -7.76 3.89 -19.29
N ALA A 102 -7.06 4.92 -19.77
CA ALA A 102 -7.58 6.22 -20.18
C ALA A 102 -8.38 6.99 -19.10
N ALA A 103 -7.67 7.63 -18.16
CA ALA A 103 -8.22 8.76 -17.40
C ALA A 103 -8.81 9.78 -18.39
N GLY A 104 -10.11 10.03 -18.29
CA GLY A 104 -10.77 10.93 -19.22
C GLY A 104 -10.32 12.37 -19.00
N THR A 105 -9.93 13.04 -20.08
CA THR A 105 -9.76 14.48 -20.08
C THR A 105 -11.10 15.13 -19.75
N GLY A 106 -11.12 16.27 -19.04
CA GLY A 106 -12.35 16.98 -18.66
C GLY A 106 -13.22 17.45 -19.84
N GLU A 107 -12.80 17.16 -21.07
CA GLU A 107 -13.53 17.41 -22.31
C GLU A 107 -14.20 16.13 -22.83
N THR A 108 -15.48 16.24 -23.18
CA THR A 108 -16.24 15.15 -23.78
C THR A 108 -16.29 15.30 -25.30
N VAL A 109 -15.89 14.25 -26.01
CA VAL A 109 -15.89 14.21 -27.48
C VAL A 109 -16.93 13.21 -27.98
N ARG A 110 -17.43 13.40 -29.21
CA ARG A 110 -18.34 12.42 -29.84
C ARG A 110 -17.56 11.18 -30.25
N CYS A 111 -18.09 10.01 -29.91
CA CYS A 111 -17.50 8.71 -30.25
C CYS A 111 -17.16 8.62 -31.74
N GLN A 112 -15.94 8.15 -32.01
CA GLN A 112 -15.44 8.01 -33.38
C GLN A 112 -15.92 6.75 -34.11
N GLY A 113 -16.58 5.82 -33.41
CA GLY A 113 -17.07 4.56 -33.96
C GLY A 113 -18.27 4.69 -34.92
N THR A 114 -18.42 3.67 -35.75
CA THR A 114 -19.56 3.47 -36.66
C THR A 114 -20.32 2.23 -36.23
N THR A 115 -21.64 2.35 -36.13
CA THR A 115 -22.49 1.22 -35.72
C THR A 115 -22.52 0.14 -36.81
N LYS A 116 -22.99 -1.07 -36.46
CA LYS A 116 -23.20 -2.17 -37.44
C LYS A 116 -24.09 -1.77 -38.63
N ARG A 117 -24.94 -0.74 -38.46
CA ARG A 117 -25.82 -0.19 -39.51
C ARG A 117 -25.14 0.86 -40.40
N GLY A 118 -23.85 1.12 -40.21
CA GLY A 118 -23.08 2.08 -41.00
C GLY A 118 -23.24 3.54 -40.59
N THR A 119 -24.03 3.86 -39.56
CA THR A 119 -24.21 5.24 -39.09
C THR A 119 -23.23 5.59 -37.97
N ARG A 120 -22.81 6.87 -37.93
CA ARG A 120 -21.89 7.37 -36.90
C ARG A 120 -22.49 7.27 -35.50
N CYS A 121 -21.69 6.81 -34.54
CA CYS A 121 -22.11 6.69 -33.16
C CYS A 121 -22.44 8.07 -32.55
N LYS A 122 -23.57 8.15 -31.85
CA LYS A 122 -24.05 9.39 -31.22
C LYS A 122 -23.62 9.53 -29.74
N HIS A 123 -23.00 8.51 -29.16
CA HIS A 123 -22.54 8.55 -27.77
C HIS A 123 -21.40 9.56 -27.60
N MET A 124 -21.43 10.31 -26.51
CA MET A 124 -20.30 11.11 -26.03
C MET A 124 -19.39 10.25 -25.17
N THR A 125 -18.10 10.55 -25.19
CA THR A 125 -17.09 9.83 -24.42
C THR A 125 -16.04 10.82 -23.93
N SER A 126 -15.62 10.65 -22.68
CA SER A 126 -14.42 11.29 -22.15
C SER A 126 -13.21 10.35 -22.24
N ILE A 127 -13.37 9.13 -22.76
CA ILE A 127 -12.27 8.17 -22.88
C ILE A 127 -11.25 8.73 -23.88
N ALA A 128 -9.98 8.78 -23.46
CA ALA A 128 -8.90 9.41 -24.21
C ALA A 128 -8.72 8.89 -25.65
N ASN A 129 -9.13 7.64 -25.92
CA ASN A 129 -9.05 7.06 -27.26
C ASN A 129 -10.14 7.58 -28.22
N GLY A 130 -11.11 8.36 -27.75
CA GLY A 130 -12.20 8.92 -28.57
C GLY A 130 -13.29 7.92 -28.95
N TYR A 131 -13.25 6.69 -28.42
CA TYR A 131 -14.29 5.68 -28.63
C TYR A 131 -15.12 5.47 -27.36
N CYS A 132 -16.41 5.16 -27.52
CA CYS A 132 -17.26 4.78 -26.40
C CYS A 132 -17.04 3.30 -26.04
N PHE A 133 -17.58 2.88 -24.90
CA PHE A 133 -17.48 1.50 -24.41
C PHE A 133 -18.01 0.42 -25.37
N GLN A 134 -18.79 0.78 -26.40
CA GLN A 134 -19.31 -0.14 -27.43
C GLN A 134 -18.41 -0.27 -28.66
N HIS A 135 -17.40 0.60 -28.80
CA HIS A 135 -16.49 0.63 -29.95
C HIS A 135 -15.03 0.67 -29.50
N GLN A 136 -14.71 0.07 -28.34
CA GLN A 136 -13.31 -0.03 -27.91
C GLN A 136 -12.56 -0.95 -28.90
N PRO A 137 -11.39 -0.54 -29.40
CA PRO A 137 -10.53 -1.42 -30.16
C PRO A 137 -10.00 -2.53 -29.24
N GLU A 138 -10.04 -3.77 -29.72
CA GLU A 138 -9.41 -4.93 -29.09
C GLU A 138 -7.87 -4.80 -29.08
#